data_AF-A0A948PBP1-F1
#
_entry.id   AF-A0A948PBP1-F1
#
_cell.length_a   1.000
_cell.length_b   1.000
_cell.length_c   1.000
_cell.angle_alpha   90.00
_cell.angle_beta   90.00
_cell.angle_gamma   90.00
#
_symmetry.space_group_name_H-M   'P 1'
#
loop_
_entity.id
_entity.type
_entity.pdbx_description
1 polymer ?
#
loop_
_entity_poly.entity_id
_entity_poly.type
_entity_poly.pdbx_seq_one_letter_code
_entity_poly.pdbx_strand_id
1 'polypeptide(L)'
;MNALNRALGGAFLGLVLAAGLAAPALAQKLDNKNPAPSATATTASGDIDFGDDSSSWANDGECDDPRFEGAGTATELLDDDIRKDATDCRAAYEAGTVTLKDGGTAPADIAIATPIDAIDFGDDSSEWANDGECDDPRFAGTGAAEELLDADIRKDATDCRAAYEAGTVTLADAGASATATTTAEIDFGDDSSEWANDGECDDPRFAGTGSADETLAADILKDATDCRAAYDAGTVTFTGGDSQTASIDYGDDTSEWAKDGECDDPRFSGTGVASELLDADLGHDATDCRAAVEAGTATFNGGSATTPVAEFDYGGDWSKWANDGECDDLRFMGEGTDKKLLTDDMMGDATDCRTLEADGKVTIRTVYSPEYAAGAPYDSSGIDFGDNSSDYANDDRCDDPRFEGPGAASVLLESDLEHDSADCKAAYEAGTIVLIDAQS
;
A
#
# COMPACT_ATOMS: atom_id res chain seq x y z
N MET A 1 23.45 18.66 -63.87
CA MET A 1 23.11 18.89 -65.29
C MET A 1 21.81 18.17 -65.58
N ASN A 2 20.88 18.90 -66.19
CA ASN A 2 19.50 18.55 -66.48
C ASN A 2 19.34 17.26 -67.29
N ALA A 3 18.24 16.55 -67.10
CA ALA A 3 17.25 16.36 -68.17
C ALA A 3 16.03 15.55 -67.67
N LEU A 4 14.92 16.26 -67.45
CA LEU A 4 13.59 15.75 -67.75
C LEU A 4 13.44 15.55 -69.27
N ASN A 5 12.60 14.59 -69.72
CA ASN A 5 11.35 14.93 -70.45
C ASN A 5 10.60 13.76 -71.09
N ARG A 6 9.28 13.99 -71.18
CA ARG A 6 8.22 13.51 -72.10
C ARG A 6 7.20 12.57 -71.42
N ALA A 7 5.98 12.98 -71.06
CA ALA A 7 4.89 13.74 -71.72
C ALA A 7 4.02 12.92 -72.70
N LEU A 8 2.74 13.31 -72.75
CA LEU A 8 1.55 12.85 -73.51
C LEU A 8 0.63 11.87 -72.76
N GLY A 9 -0.68 12.10 -72.62
CA GLY A 9 -1.53 13.21 -73.06
C GLY A 9 -3.03 12.85 -72.98
N GLY A 10 -3.85 13.83 -72.59
CA GLY A 10 -5.29 14.04 -72.90
C GLY A 10 -6.33 12.96 -72.55
N ALA A 11 -7.63 13.24 -72.47
CA ALA A 11 -8.44 14.44 -72.34
C ALA A 11 -9.93 13.95 -72.28
N PHE A 12 -10.83 14.80 -71.77
CA PHE A 12 -12.31 14.74 -71.84
C PHE A 12 -13.03 13.68 -70.97
N LEU A 13 -14.25 13.84 -70.46
CA LEU A 13 -15.24 14.92 -70.22
C LEU A 13 -16.51 14.17 -69.81
N GLY A 14 -17.27 14.58 -68.78
CA GLY A 14 -18.57 13.96 -68.54
C GLY A 14 -19.23 14.24 -67.19
N LEU A 15 -19.92 15.38 -67.13
CA LEU A 15 -20.90 15.79 -66.13
C LEU A 15 -22.08 14.79 -66.03
N VAL A 16 -22.65 14.54 -64.83
CA VAL A 16 -24.11 14.54 -64.52
C VAL A 16 -24.35 14.39 -63.01
N LEU A 17 -25.25 15.25 -62.52
CA LEU A 17 -25.82 15.42 -61.20
C LEU A 17 -27.08 14.52 -61.02
N ALA A 18 -27.36 14.00 -59.80
CA ALA A 18 -28.66 14.11 -59.09
C ALA A 18 -28.99 12.97 -58.10
N ALA A 19 -29.22 13.40 -56.86
CA ALA A 19 -30.11 12.96 -55.76
C ALA A 19 -30.93 11.65 -55.82
N GLY A 20 -31.08 11.01 -54.65
CA GLY A 20 -32.24 10.15 -54.33
C GLY A 20 -32.08 9.30 -53.06
N LEU A 21 -32.83 9.64 -52.01
CA LEU A 21 -32.99 8.94 -50.72
C LEU A 21 -33.61 7.53 -50.87
N ALA A 22 -33.12 6.55 -50.10
CA ALA A 22 -33.93 5.53 -49.39
C ALA A 22 -33.04 4.52 -48.63
N ALA A 23 -33.23 4.42 -47.30
CA ALA A 23 -32.98 3.20 -46.53
C ALA A 23 -34.28 2.34 -46.55
N PRO A 24 -34.25 1.01 -46.33
CA PRO A 24 -33.98 0.46 -44.99
C PRO A 24 -33.14 -0.84 -44.96
N ALA A 25 -32.83 -1.22 -43.73
CA ALA A 25 -31.98 -2.31 -43.26
C ALA A 25 -32.34 -3.73 -43.75
N LEU A 26 -31.33 -4.60 -43.77
CA LEU A 26 -31.35 -5.89 -43.05
C LEU A 26 -29.90 -6.39 -42.84
N ALA A 27 -29.67 -6.88 -41.63
CA ALA A 27 -28.41 -7.37 -41.09
C ALA A 27 -27.97 -8.70 -41.69
N GLN A 28 -26.64 -8.93 -41.69
CA GLN A 28 -25.92 -10.13 -41.20
C GLN A 28 -24.48 -10.05 -41.75
N LYS A 29 -23.48 -9.76 -40.91
CA LYS A 29 -22.80 -10.62 -39.93
C LYS A 29 -21.55 -11.28 -40.56
N LEU A 30 -20.40 -10.79 -40.06
CA LEU A 30 -19.03 -11.34 -40.09
C LEU A 30 -18.33 -11.46 -41.45
N ASP A 31 -17.28 -10.66 -41.67
CA ASP A 31 -15.91 -11.20 -41.60
C ASP A 31 -14.83 -10.09 -41.60
N ASN A 32 -13.86 -10.32 -40.73
CA ASN A 32 -12.76 -9.47 -40.30
C ASN A 32 -11.75 -9.14 -41.43
N LYS A 33 -11.46 -7.84 -41.66
CA LYS A 33 -10.19 -7.37 -42.25
C LYS A 33 -9.97 -5.88 -41.93
N ASN A 34 -9.02 -5.63 -41.03
CA ASN A 34 -8.52 -4.33 -40.61
C ASN A 34 -8.10 -3.43 -41.81
N PRO A 35 -8.27 -2.11 -41.71
CA PRO A 35 -7.06 -1.28 -41.69
C PRO A 35 -7.08 -0.09 -40.70
N ALA A 36 -6.03 -0.04 -39.87
CA ALA A 36 -5.22 1.10 -39.39
C ALA A 36 -5.87 2.32 -38.68
N PRO A 37 -5.13 2.94 -37.72
CA PRO A 37 -5.69 3.49 -36.49
C PRO A 37 -6.03 4.98 -36.60
N SER A 38 -7.12 5.38 -35.96
CA SER A 38 -7.39 6.77 -35.62
C SER A 38 -7.89 6.81 -34.18
N ALA A 39 -7.27 7.67 -33.39
CA ALA A 39 -7.36 7.77 -31.95
C ALA A 39 -8.79 7.83 -31.41
N THR A 40 -9.03 7.17 -30.28
CA THR A 40 -10.11 7.52 -29.37
C THR A 40 -9.66 7.17 -27.96
N ALA A 41 -9.27 8.20 -27.21
CA ALA A 41 -9.26 8.14 -25.77
C ALA A 41 -10.73 8.19 -25.34
N THR A 42 -11.24 7.04 -24.90
CA THR A 42 -12.51 6.96 -24.21
C THR A 42 -12.17 7.04 -22.72
N THR A 43 -12.37 8.23 -22.14
CA THR A 43 -12.46 8.39 -20.68
C THR A 43 -13.91 8.76 -20.36
N ALA A 44 -14.42 8.18 -19.27
CA ALA A 44 -15.83 7.98 -18.98
C ALA A 44 -16.68 9.26 -18.97
N SER A 45 -17.75 9.25 -19.78
CA SER A 45 -18.89 10.15 -19.66
C SER A 45 -19.94 9.50 -18.77
N GLY A 46 -20.03 9.99 -17.54
CA GLY A 46 -21.08 9.75 -16.54
C GLY A 46 -20.46 10.02 -15.18
N ASP A 47 -20.74 11.10 -14.44
CA ASP A 47 -21.87 12.04 -14.40
C ASP A 47 -21.33 13.46 -14.16
N ILE A 48 -21.36 14.36 -15.16
CA ILE A 48 -21.15 15.80 -14.91
C ILE A 48 -22.54 16.44 -14.75
N ASP A 49 -22.82 16.99 -13.57
CA ASP A 49 -24.01 17.79 -13.34
C ASP A 49 -23.84 19.21 -13.90
N PHE A 50 -24.41 19.44 -15.08
CA PHE A 50 -24.43 20.74 -15.76
C PHE A 50 -25.49 21.71 -15.18
N GLY A 51 -26.46 21.23 -14.39
CA GLY A 51 -27.50 22.07 -13.79
C GLY A 51 -28.67 22.48 -14.70
N ASP A 52 -29.12 23.74 -14.56
CA ASP A 52 -30.23 24.36 -15.31
C ASP A 52 -29.81 25.65 -16.04
N ASP A 53 -30.77 26.36 -16.65
CA ASP A 53 -30.55 27.61 -17.42
C ASP A 53 -31.16 28.83 -16.71
N SER A 54 -30.99 28.92 -15.38
CA SER A 54 -31.64 29.95 -14.57
C SER A 54 -30.90 31.28 -14.47
N SER A 55 -29.66 31.40 -14.97
CA SER A 55 -28.90 32.66 -14.91
C SER A 55 -29.40 33.69 -15.94
N SER A 56 -28.96 34.94 -15.78
CA SER A 56 -29.24 35.99 -16.79
C SER A 56 -28.37 35.87 -18.04
N TRP A 57 -27.36 35.01 -17.99
CA TRP A 57 -26.36 34.79 -19.03
C TRP A 57 -26.55 33.45 -19.77
N ALA A 58 -27.40 32.56 -19.24
CA ALA A 58 -27.72 31.29 -19.87
C ALA A 58 -28.23 31.43 -21.31
N ASN A 59 -27.82 30.50 -22.18
CA ASN A 59 -28.19 30.44 -23.60
C ASN A 59 -27.68 31.62 -24.44
N ASP A 60 -26.55 32.22 -24.08
CA ASP A 60 -25.91 33.29 -24.86
C ASP A 60 -24.80 32.80 -25.81
N GLY A 61 -24.43 31.52 -25.70
CA GLY A 61 -23.46 30.84 -26.54
C GLY A 61 -22.05 30.74 -25.94
N GLU A 62 -21.85 31.18 -24.71
CA GLU A 62 -20.63 30.96 -23.90
C GLU A 62 -20.98 30.13 -22.66
N CYS A 63 -20.03 29.38 -22.10
CA CYS A 63 -20.24 28.68 -20.82
C CYS A 63 -19.92 29.62 -19.65
N ASP A 64 -20.94 30.04 -18.91
CA ASP A 64 -20.81 30.97 -17.78
C ASP A 64 -20.47 30.27 -16.44
N ASP A 65 -20.46 28.94 -16.42
CA ASP A 65 -20.19 28.18 -15.20
C ASP A 65 -18.70 28.20 -14.83
N PRO A 66 -18.31 28.82 -13.69
CA PRO A 66 -16.91 28.95 -13.28
C PRO A 66 -16.16 27.63 -13.08
N ARG A 67 -16.89 26.49 -12.96
CA ARG A 67 -16.30 25.15 -12.86
C ARG A 67 -15.62 24.70 -14.16
N PHE A 68 -15.94 25.33 -15.29
CA PHE A 68 -15.35 25.01 -16.58
C PHE A 68 -14.25 26.02 -16.95
N GLU A 69 -13.30 25.58 -17.78
CA GLU A 69 -12.28 26.41 -18.42
C GLU A 69 -12.13 26.04 -19.89
N GLY A 70 -11.76 27.02 -20.72
CA GLY A 70 -11.41 26.76 -22.11
C GLY A 70 -11.80 27.91 -23.03
N ALA A 71 -11.69 27.68 -24.34
CA ALA A 71 -12.01 28.70 -25.34
C ALA A 71 -13.52 28.98 -25.45
N GLY A 72 -14.36 28.11 -24.88
CA GLY A 72 -15.82 28.27 -24.85
C GLY A 72 -16.39 28.84 -23.56
N THR A 73 -15.57 29.29 -22.60
CA THR A 73 -16.08 29.95 -21.38
C THR A 73 -16.26 31.44 -21.57
N ALA A 74 -17.20 32.03 -20.83
CA ALA A 74 -17.40 33.47 -20.79
C ALA A 74 -16.15 34.22 -20.30
N THR A 75 -16.04 35.49 -20.69
CA THR A 75 -14.89 36.34 -20.31
C THR A 75 -14.90 36.73 -18.84
N GLU A 76 -16.08 36.95 -18.27
CA GLU A 76 -16.29 37.17 -16.84
C GLU A 76 -17.12 36.01 -16.29
N LEU A 77 -16.61 35.37 -15.25
CA LEU A 77 -17.27 34.23 -14.59
C LEU A 77 -17.66 34.66 -13.18
N LEU A 78 -18.89 34.38 -12.78
CA LEU A 78 -19.42 34.69 -11.45
C LEU A 78 -19.83 33.41 -10.74
N ASP A 79 -19.52 33.29 -9.45
CA ASP A 79 -19.93 32.13 -8.64
C ASP A 79 -21.45 31.96 -8.60
N ASP A 80 -22.20 33.06 -8.77
CA ASP A 80 -23.66 33.04 -8.89
C ASP A 80 -24.15 32.23 -10.10
N ASP A 81 -23.32 31.95 -11.11
CA ASP A 81 -23.67 31.26 -12.35
C ASP A 81 -23.30 29.76 -12.37
N ILE A 82 -22.78 29.24 -11.26
CA ILE A 82 -22.48 27.81 -11.08
C ILE A 82 -23.74 26.96 -11.30
N ARG A 83 -23.68 26.02 -12.25
CA ARG A 83 -24.77 25.12 -12.68
C ARG A 83 -26.02 25.85 -13.23
N LYS A 84 -25.90 27.10 -13.70
CA LYS A 84 -27.06 27.89 -14.17
C LYS A 84 -27.03 28.23 -15.66
N ASP A 85 -26.09 27.66 -16.39
CA ASP A 85 -25.95 27.75 -17.84
C ASP A 85 -25.69 26.35 -18.46
N ALA A 86 -26.61 25.44 -18.19
CA ALA A 86 -26.45 24.03 -18.52
C ALA A 86 -26.41 23.74 -20.03
N THR A 87 -27.17 24.49 -20.82
CA THR A 87 -27.25 24.28 -22.27
C THR A 87 -25.93 24.61 -22.96
N ASP A 88 -25.32 25.76 -22.67
CA ASP A 88 -24.09 26.17 -23.33
C ASP A 88 -22.85 25.45 -22.78
N CYS A 89 -22.76 25.24 -21.45
CA CYS A 89 -21.68 24.46 -20.86
C CYS A 89 -21.63 23.00 -21.32
N ARG A 90 -22.80 22.36 -21.48
CA ARG A 90 -22.87 21.00 -22.05
C ARG A 90 -22.43 20.98 -23.51
N ALA A 91 -22.93 21.93 -24.32
CA ALA A 91 -22.58 22.01 -25.73
C ALA A 91 -21.09 22.27 -25.92
N ALA A 92 -20.50 23.16 -25.12
CA ALA A 92 -19.07 23.46 -25.15
C ALA A 92 -18.21 22.28 -24.67
N TYR A 93 -18.67 21.53 -23.66
CA TYR A 93 -17.97 20.33 -23.17
C TYR A 93 -18.01 19.19 -24.20
N GLU A 94 -19.17 18.92 -24.81
CA GLU A 94 -19.33 17.94 -25.88
C GLU A 94 -18.53 18.32 -27.14
N ALA A 95 -18.39 19.62 -27.41
CA ALA A 95 -17.54 20.14 -28.47
C ALA A 95 -16.04 20.09 -28.12
N GLY A 96 -15.67 19.80 -26.88
CA GLY A 96 -14.30 19.79 -26.38
C GLY A 96 -13.66 21.18 -26.32
N THR A 97 -14.46 22.24 -26.33
CA THR A 97 -13.97 23.64 -26.24
C THR A 97 -13.84 24.12 -24.80
N VAL A 98 -14.44 23.40 -23.84
CA VAL A 98 -14.22 23.58 -22.41
C VAL A 98 -13.96 22.24 -21.72
N THR A 99 -13.22 22.29 -20.62
CA THR A 99 -12.94 21.17 -19.71
C THR A 99 -13.39 21.56 -18.30
N LEU A 100 -13.83 20.57 -17.51
CA LEU A 100 -14.08 20.78 -16.10
C LEU A 100 -12.74 20.99 -15.38
N LYS A 101 -12.61 22.05 -14.59
CA LYS A 101 -11.43 22.28 -13.76
C LYS A 101 -11.37 21.20 -12.68
N ASP A 102 -10.22 20.53 -12.53
CA ASP A 102 -9.94 19.56 -11.45
C ASP A 102 -9.78 20.24 -10.06
N GLY A 103 -10.58 21.27 -9.78
CA GLY A 103 -10.47 22.05 -8.54
C GLY A 103 -11.57 23.09 -8.33
N GLY A 104 -12.75 22.92 -8.93
CA GLY A 104 -13.87 23.87 -8.78
C GLY A 104 -15.07 23.25 -8.05
N THR A 105 -15.05 23.24 -6.72
CA THR A 105 -16.21 22.86 -5.89
C THR A 105 -17.27 23.96 -5.92
N ALA A 106 -18.41 23.65 -6.54
CA ALA A 106 -19.66 24.38 -6.29
C ALA A 106 -20.06 24.28 -4.80
N PRO A 107 -20.62 25.34 -4.17
CA PRO A 107 -21.01 25.34 -2.76
C PRO A 107 -22.20 24.45 -2.35
N ALA A 108 -22.48 23.35 -3.06
CA ALA A 108 -23.59 22.46 -2.68
C ALA A 108 -23.27 20.96 -2.72
N ASP A 109 -22.08 20.55 -3.14
CA ASP A 109 -21.61 19.15 -3.03
C ASP A 109 -20.15 19.10 -2.59
N ILE A 110 -19.74 19.93 -1.62
CA ILE A 110 -18.61 19.54 -0.77
C ILE A 110 -19.18 18.44 0.12
N ALA A 111 -18.91 17.19 -0.24
CA ALA A 111 -19.01 16.11 0.72
C ALA A 111 -18.19 16.56 1.92
N ILE A 112 -18.88 16.89 3.01
CA ILE A 112 -18.27 17.12 4.29
C ILE A 112 -17.43 15.86 4.55
N ALA A 113 -16.10 15.97 4.47
CA ALA A 113 -15.21 14.81 4.52
C ALA A 113 -15.39 14.02 5.83
N THR A 114 -15.96 14.67 6.85
CA THR A 114 -16.33 14.09 8.14
C THR A 114 -17.70 14.62 8.56
N PRO A 115 -18.74 13.78 8.75
CA PRO A 115 -20.05 14.23 9.24
C PRO A 115 -19.91 15.18 10.44
N ILE A 116 -20.68 16.27 10.49
CA ILE A 116 -20.58 17.28 11.57
C ILE A 116 -20.70 16.66 12.98
N ASP A 117 -21.46 15.56 13.08
CA ASP A 117 -21.67 14.82 14.33
C ASP A 117 -20.49 13.91 14.71
N ALA A 118 -19.56 13.66 13.77
CA ALA A 118 -18.35 12.87 13.98
C ALA A 118 -17.14 13.73 14.43
N ILE A 119 -17.27 15.05 14.46
CA ILE A 119 -16.21 15.96 14.88
C ILE A 119 -16.43 16.41 16.32
N ASP A 120 -15.47 16.09 17.18
CA ASP A 120 -15.39 16.67 18.53
C ASP A 120 -14.82 18.10 18.45
N PHE A 121 -15.73 19.06 18.37
CA PHE A 121 -15.41 20.49 18.41
C PHE A 121 -14.97 20.97 19.81
N GLY A 122 -15.22 20.20 20.87
CA GLY A 122 -14.83 20.55 22.24
C GLY A 122 -15.77 21.54 22.94
N ASP A 123 -15.20 22.49 23.70
CA ASP A 123 -15.89 23.54 24.44
C ASP A 123 -15.41 24.96 24.03
N ASP A 124 -15.90 26.01 24.71
CA ASP A 124 -15.54 27.42 24.46
C ASP A 124 -14.67 27.98 25.60
N SER A 125 -13.65 27.22 26.04
CA SER A 125 -12.86 27.57 27.23
C SER A 125 -11.62 28.44 26.96
N SER A 126 -11.26 28.73 25.70
CA SER A 126 -10.11 29.59 25.37
C SER A 126 -10.44 31.08 25.59
N GLU A 127 -9.40 31.93 25.59
CA GLU A 127 -9.59 33.38 25.63
C GLU A 127 -10.03 33.97 24.28
N TRP A 128 -9.89 33.19 23.21
CA TRP A 128 -10.20 33.55 21.83
C TRP A 128 -11.55 33.00 21.35
N ALA A 129 -12.15 32.06 22.09
CA ALA A 129 -13.45 31.49 21.75
C ALA A 129 -14.57 32.55 21.57
N ASN A 130 -15.45 32.33 20.59
CA ASN A 130 -16.59 33.20 20.25
C ASN A 130 -16.18 34.58 19.70
N ASP A 131 -15.04 34.70 19.03
CA ASP A 131 -14.58 35.93 18.39
C ASP A 131 -14.92 36.02 16.88
N GLY A 132 -15.43 34.92 16.31
CA GLY A 132 -15.88 34.80 14.93
C GLY A 132 -14.84 34.17 13.98
N GLU A 133 -13.71 33.71 14.49
CA GLU A 133 -12.70 32.91 13.79
C GLU A 133 -12.56 31.54 14.48
N CYS A 134 -12.11 30.52 13.76
CA CYS A 134 -11.82 29.21 14.38
C CYS A 134 -10.37 29.18 14.86
N ASP A 135 -10.16 29.16 16.17
CA ASP A 135 -8.83 29.18 16.81
C ASP A 135 -8.20 27.80 17.00
N ASP A 136 -8.95 26.74 16.68
CA ASP A 136 -8.49 25.37 16.86
C ASP A 136 -7.52 24.96 15.74
N PRO A 137 -6.24 24.67 16.03
CA PRO A 137 -5.22 24.35 15.02
C PRO A 137 -5.49 23.05 14.26
N ARG A 138 -6.48 22.25 14.67
CA ARG A 138 -6.97 21.10 13.91
C ARG A 138 -7.77 21.51 12.68
N PHE A 139 -8.15 22.77 12.54
CA PHE A 139 -8.92 23.28 11.40
C PHE A 139 -8.06 24.24 10.57
N ALA A 140 -8.23 24.20 9.25
CA ALA A 140 -7.60 25.13 8.32
C ALA A 140 -8.62 25.63 7.30
N GLY A 141 -8.46 26.88 6.86
CA GLY A 141 -9.28 27.49 5.83
C GLY A 141 -9.42 28.98 6.05
N THR A 142 -10.26 29.64 5.25
CA THR A 142 -10.49 31.08 5.32
C THR A 142 -11.25 31.52 6.58
N GLY A 143 -11.86 30.58 7.30
CA GLY A 143 -12.50 30.83 8.59
C GLY A 143 -11.63 30.49 9.80
N ALA A 144 -10.37 30.10 9.62
CA ALA A 144 -9.43 29.85 10.71
C ALA A 144 -8.72 31.15 11.11
N ALA A 145 -8.36 31.27 12.39
CA ALA A 145 -7.60 32.41 12.90
C ALA A 145 -6.21 32.53 12.23
N GLU A 146 -5.68 33.74 12.14
CA GLU A 146 -4.35 33.98 11.54
C GLU A 146 -3.21 33.42 12.40
N GLU A 147 -3.39 33.39 13.73
CA GLU A 147 -2.45 32.85 14.71
C GLU A 147 -3.12 31.72 15.48
N LEU A 148 -2.62 30.49 15.31
CA LEU A 148 -3.16 29.29 15.94
C LEU A 148 -2.20 28.79 17.02
N LEU A 149 -2.73 28.42 18.19
CA LEU A 149 -1.96 27.92 19.32
C LEU A 149 -2.45 26.51 19.72
N ASP A 150 -1.53 25.59 20.01
CA ASP A 150 -1.86 24.25 20.51
C ASP A 150 -2.70 24.28 21.80
N ALA A 151 -2.59 25.37 22.56
CA ALA A 151 -3.38 25.59 23.76
C ALA A 151 -4.89 25.69 23.48
N ASP A 152 -5.29 25.98 22.24
CA ASP A 152 -6.67 26.26 21.84
C ASP A 152 -7.35 25.08 21.11
N ILE A 153 -6.68 23.93 21.03
CA ILE A 153 -7.27 22.66 20.57
C ILE A 153 -8.52 22.34 21.40
N ARG A 154 -9.67 22.19 20.73
CA ARG A 154 -10.99 21.88 21.30
C ARG A 154 -11.54 22.93 22.26
N LYS A 155 -11.10 24.18 22.14
CA LYS A 155 -11.51 25.25 23.07
C LYS A 155 -12.25 26.42 22.43
N ASP A 156 -12.54 26.30 21.15
CA ASP A 156 -13.33 27.25 20.38
C ASP A 156 -14.42 26.52 19.55
N ALA A 157 -15.26 25.77 20.25
CA ALA A 157 -16.20 24.86 19.62
C ALA A 157 -17.29 25.58 18.80
N THR A 158 -17.76 26.72 19.28
CA THR A 158 -18.86 27.45 18.63
C THR A 158 -18.43 28.02 17.27
N ASP A 159 -17.28 28.67 17.18
CA ASP A 159 -16.83 29.28 15.92
C ASP A 159 -16.26 28.24 14.96
N CYS A 160 -15.51 27.25 15.43
CA CYS A 160 -15.04 26.14 14.59
C CYS A 160 -16.19 25.32 14.00
N ARG A 161 -17.26 25.07 14.77
CA ARG A 161 -18.48 24.42 14.23
C ARG A 161 -19.14 25.28 13.15
N ALA A 162 -19.34 26.56 13.43
CA ALA A 162 -19.97 27.47 12.49
C ALA A 162 -19.15 27.62 11.19
N ALA A 163 -17.83 27.73 11.32
CA ALA A 163 -16.91 27.85 10.19
C ALA A 163 -16.87 26.55 9.36
N TYR A 164 -16.97 25.38 10.00
CA TYR A 164 -17.01 24.08 9.34
C TYR A 164 -18.35 23.82 8.65
N GLU A 165 -19.48 24.16 9.29
CA GLU A 165 -20.83 24.13 8.69
C GLU A 165 -20.93 25.07 7.48
N ALA A 166 -20.24 26.22 7.54
CA ALA A 166 -20.14 27.16 6.44
C ALA A 166 -19.14 26.72 5.35
N GLY A 167 -18.39 25.64 5.55
CA GLY A 167 -17.35 25.16 4.64
C GLY A 167 -16.15 26.11 4.49
N THR A 168 -15.99 27.04 5.43
CA THR A 168 -14.89 28.03 5.44
C THR A 168 -13.64 27.52 6.16
N VAL A 169 -13.79 26.44 6.95
CA VAL A 169 -12.68 25.63 7.44
C VAL A 169 -12.95 24.15 7.15
N THR A 170 -11.88 23.42 6.96
CA THR A 170 -11.83 21.96 6.92
C THR A 170 -10.99 21.48 8.10
N LEU A 171 -11.25 20.28 8.62
CA LEU A 171 -10.33 19.67 9.57
C LEU A 171 -9.00 19.46 8.82
N ALA A 172 -7.99 20.23 9.19
CA ALA A 172 -6.64 20.07 8.71
C ALA A 172 -6.11 18.77 9.30
N ASP A 173 -5.69 17.85 8.44
CA ASP A 173 -4.86 16.72 8.87
C ASP A 173 -3.56 17.28 9.45
N ALA A 174 -3.58 17.54 10.75
CA ALA A 174 -2.42 17.93 11.51
C ALA A 174 -1.53 16.70 11.69
N GLY A 175 -0.74 16.40 10.66
CA GLY A 175 0.56 15.75 10.79
C GLY A 175 0.57 14.37 11.45
N ALA A 176 -0.21 13.42 10.95
CA ALA A 176 0.21 12.02 10.82
C ALA A 176 -0.59 11.41 9.68
N SER A 177 0.10 10.77 8.75
CA SER A 177 -0.46 10.10 7.58
C SER A 177 -1.39 8.96 8.01
N ALA A 178 -2.66 9.24 8.29
CA ALA A 178 -3.72 8.25 8.26
C ALA A 178 -4.14 8.09 6.80
N THR A 179 -3.41 7.26 6.08
CA THR A 179 -3.92 6.66 4.84
C THR A 179 -5.34 6.17 5.14
N ALA A 180 -6.31 6.57 4.33
CA ALA A 180 -7.62 5.95 4.34
C ALA A 180 -7.44 4.47 3.95
N THR A 181 -7.12 3.66 4.94
CA THR A 181 -7.07 2.21 4.88
C THR A 181 -8.50 1.79 4.58
N THR A 182 -8.73 1.43 3.32
CA THR A 182 -10.02 0.84 2.94
C THR A 182 -10.32 -0.32 3.90
N THR A 183 -11.59 -0.57 4.25
CA THR A 183 -11.97 -1.66 5.18
C THR A 183 -11.42 -3.05 4.80
N ALA A 184 -10.90 -3.19 3.57
CA ALA A 184 -10.19 -4.36 3.06
C ALA A 184 -8.73 -4.50 3.57
N GLU A 185 -8.17 -3.49 4.22
CA GLU A 185 -6.75 -3.43 4.66
C GLU A 185 -6.61 -3.42 6.20
N ILE A 186 -7.70 -3.23 6.96
CA ILE A 186 -7.70 -3.40 8.42
C ILE A 186 -7.78 -4.89 8.75
N ASP A 187 -6.73 -5.42 9.37
CA ASP A 187 -6.76 -6.75 9.97
C ASP A 187 -7.46 -6.69 11.33
N PHE A 188 -8.66 -7.26 11.40
CA PHE A 188 -9.46 -7.36 12.63
C PHE A 188 -9.07 -8.57 13.48
N GLY A 189 -8.31 -9.54 12.93
CA GLY A 189 -7.87 -10.73 13.64
C GLY A 189 -8.92 -11.84 13.75
N ASP A 190 -8.94 -12.54 14.90
CA ASP A 190 -9.86 -13.63 15.25
C ASP A 190 -10.67 -13.35 16.54
N ASP A 191 -11.41 -14.33 17.06
CA ASP A 191 -12.23 -14.23 18.27
C ASP A 191 -11.66 -15.09 19.43
N SER A 192 -10.33 -15.09 19.60
CA SER A 192 -9.65 -16.02 20.53
C SER A 192 -9.57 -15.55 22.00
N SER A 193 -9.96 -14.31 22.33
CA SER A 193 -9.95 -13.81 23.71
C SER A 193 -11.15 -14.29 24.53
N GLU A 194 -11.12 -14.08 25.85
CA GLU A 194 -12.27 -14.35 26.72
C GLU A 194 -13.36 -13.28 26.62
N TRP A 195 -13.03 -12.13 26.04
CA TRP A 195 -13.90 -10.97 25.88
C TRP A 195 -14.53 -10.89 24.48
N ALA A 196 -14.02 -11.69 23.53
CA ALA A 196 -14.59 -11.77 22.19
C ALA A 196 -16.10 -12.10 22.18
N ASN A 197 -16.83 -11.46 21.27
CA ASN A 197 -18.29 -11.63 21.08
C ASN A 197 -19.14 -11.19 22.29
N ASP A 198 -18.69 -10.24 23.09
CA ASP A 198 -19.45 -9.68 24.21
C ASP A 198 -20.23 -8.39 23.85
N GLY A 199 -19.99 -7.85 22.66
CA GLY A 199 -20.68 -6.69 22.08
C GLY A 199 -19.93 -5.37 22.23
N GLU A 200 -18.71 -5.38 22.78
CA GLU A 200 -17.77 -4.25 22.82
C GLU A 200 -16.50 -4.63 22.04
N CYS A 201 -15.77 -3.64 21.50
CA CYS A 201 -14.49 -3.91 20.85
C CYS A 201 -13.36 -3.84 21.88
N ASP A 202 -12.77 -5.00 22.20
CA ASP A 202 -11.69 -5.12 23.19
C ASP A 202 -10.29 -4.86 22.63
N ASP A 203 -10.19 -4.70 21.31
CA ASP A 203 -8.93 -4.46 20.64
C ASP A 203 -8.47 -3.01 20.84
N PRO A 204 -7.35 -2.76 21.55
CA PRO A 204 -6.87 -1.41 21.85
C PRO A 204 -6.41 -0.62 20.62
N ARG A 205 -6.35 -1.23 19.43
CA ARG A 205 -6.11 -0.54 18.15
C ARG A 205 -7.34 0.23 17.66
N PHE A 206 -8.48 0.06 18.32
CA PHE A 206 -9.73 0.75 18.03
C PHE A 206 -10.14 1.60 19.22
N ALA A 207 -10.57 2.84 18.95
CA ALA A 207 -11.07 3.75 19.98
C ALA A 207 -12.43 4.32 19.59
N GLY A 208 -13.33 4.42 20.56
CA GLY A 208 -14.61 5.08 20.40
C GLY A 208 -15.64 4.59 21.41
N THR A 209 -16.90 4.94 21.17
CA THR A 209 -18.03 4.57 22.04
C THR A 209 -18.41 3.10 21.95
N GLY A 210 -17.90 2.39 20.93
CA GLY A 210 -18.03 0.93 20.80
C GLY A 210 -16.82 0.15 21.32
N SER A 211 -15.80 0.81 21.87
CA SER A 211 -14.66 0.14 22.51
C SER A 211 -15.00 -0.23 23.95
N ALA A 212 -14.40 -1.30 24.46
CA ALA A 212 -14.49 -1.65 25.87
C ALA A 212 -13.88 -0.56 26.76
N ASP A 213 -14.43 -0.40 27.97
CA ASP A 213 -13.94 0.59 28.96
C ASP A 213 -12.50 0.30 29.41
N GLU A 214 -12.09 -0.98 29.42
CA GLU A 214 -10.74 -1.44 29.75
C GLU A 214 -10.23 -2.41 28.67
N THR A 215 -9.41 -1.91 27.75
CA THR A 215 -8.75 -2.75 26.72
C THR A 215 -7.39 -3.24 27.21
N LEU A 216 -7.01 -4.49 26.90
CA LEU A 216 -5.67 -5.02 27.19
C LEU A 216 -4.88 -5.25 25.91
N ALA A 217 -3.57 -5.03 25.96
CA ALA A 217 -2.67 -5.36 24.84
C ALA A 217 -2.70 -6.86 24.46
N ALA A 218 -3.11 -7.72 25.39
CA ALA A 218 -3.27 -9.14 25.13
C ALA A 218 -4.44 -9.45 24.20
N ASP A 219 -5.37 -8.52 24.00
CA ASP A 219 -6.62 -8.68 23.23
C ASP A 219 -6.55 -8.04 21.83
N ILE A 220 -5.37 -7.53 21.44
CA ILE A 220 -5.07 -7.12 20.06
C ILE A 220 -5.34 -8.27 19.11
N LEU A 221 -6.13 -8.03 18.05
CA LEU A 221 -6.51 -9.01 17.02
C LEU A 221 -7.34 -10.19 17.53
N LYS A 222 -7.96 -10.11 18.71
CA LYS A 222 -8.66 -11.27 19.32
C LYS A 222 -10.14 -11.07 19.56
N ASP A 223 -10.69 -9.97 19.07
CA ASP A 223 -12.11 -9.65 19.14
C ASP A 223 -12.61 -9.11 17.77
N ALA A 224 -12.38 -9.89 16.74
CA ALA A 224 -12.60 -9.47 15.37
C ALA A 224 -14.08 -9.20 15.05
N THR A 225 -14.98 -10.01 15.59
CA THR A 225 -16.42 -9.89 15.30
C THR A 225 -16.99 -8.57 15.82
N ASP A 226 -16.70 -8.20 17.07
CA ASP A 226 -17.24 -6.98 17.66
C ASP A 226 -16.49 -5.73 17.19
N CYS A 227 -15.17 -5.78 17.04
CA CYS A 227 -14.41 -4.67 16.46
C CYS A 227 -14.79 -4.36 15.01
N ARG A 228 -15.09 -5.38 14.19
CA ARG A 228 -15.62 -5.16 12.84
C ARG A 228 -17.02 -4.55 12.89
N ALA A 229 -17.90 -5.08 13.73
CA ALA A 229 -19.26 -4.57 13.86
C ALA A 229 -19.28 -3.11 14.35
N ALA A 230 -18.43 -2.77 15.32
CA ALA A 230 -18.28 -1.43 15.86
C ALA A 230 -17.65 -0.47 14.84
N TYR A 231 -16.67 -0.94 14.05
CA TYR A 231 -16.06 -0.16 12.98
C TYR A 231 -17.05 0.12 11.84
N ASP A 232 -17.79 -0.89 11.38
CA ASP A 232 -18.83 -0.75 10.36
C ASP A 232 -19.99 0.15 10.83
N ALA A 233 -20.27 0.16 12.14
CA ALA A 233 -21.23 1.06 12.76
C ALA A 233 -20.69 2.48 12.98
N GLY A 234 -19.39 2.72 12.78
CA GLY A 234 -18.72 3.99 13.05
C GLY A 234 -18.66 4.35 14.55
N THR A 235 -18.86 3.38 15.44
CA THR A 235 -18.76 3.59 16.90
C THR A 235 -17.35 3.43 17.42
N VAL A 236 -16.46 2.79 16.64
CA VAL A 236 -15.01 2.83 16.86
C VAL A 236 -14.29 3.29 15.61
N THR A 237 -13.17 3.97 15.82
CA THR A 237 -12.21 4.34 14.78
C THR A 237 -10.96 3.51 14.98
N PHE A 238 -10.43 2.94 13.90
CA PHE A 238 -9.10 2.34 13.93
C PHE A 238 -8.07 3.45 14.13
N THR A 239 -7.41 3.47 15.28
CA THR A 239 -6.46 4.52 15.65
C THR A 239 -5.04 4.20 15.24
N GLY A 240 -4.84 3.10 14.51
CA GLY A 240 -3.51 2.67 14.07
C GLY A 240 -2.64 2.22 15.23
N GLY A 241 -3.22 1.77 16.34
CA GLY A 241 -2.49 0.92 17.28
C GLY A 241 -1.93 -0.26 16.48
N ASP A 242 -0.64 -0.53 16.61
CA ASP A 242 0.13 -1.33 15.66
C ASP A 242 -0.56 -2.64 15.24
N SER A 243 -0.96 -2.72 13.97
CA SER A 243 -1.04 -4.00 13.26
C SER A 243 0.38 -4.51 13.09
N GLN A 244 0.84 -5.29 14.07
CA GLN A 244 2.06 -6.09 14.05
C GLN A 244 3.34 -5.36 13.63
N THR A 245 3.80 -4.44 14.49
CA THR A 245 5.08 -4.72 15.12
C THR A 245 4.75 -5.13 16.55
N ALA A 246 5.27 -6.24 17.05
CA ALA A 246 5.28 -6.43 18.50
C ALA A 246 5.95 -5.18 19.08
N SER A 247 5.19 -4.31 19.78
CA SER A 247 5.62 -3.02 20.36
C SER A 247 7.13 -2.97 20.51
N ILE A 248 7.82 -2.37 19.54
CA ILE A 248 9.28 -2.37 19.51
C ILE A 248 9.74 -1.61 20.76
N ASP A 249 10.33 -2.32 21.72
CA ASP A 249 10.92 -1.70 22.90
C ASP A 249 12.23 -1.03 22.49
N TYR A 250 12.15 0.23 22.06
CA TYR A 250 13.30 1.04 21.65
C TYR A 250 14.29 1.30 22.81
N GLY A 251 13.88 1.09 24.07
CA GLY A 251 14.73 1.31 25.24
C GLY A 251 14.85 2.78 25.68
N ASP A 252 16.05 3.22 26.07
CA ASP A 252 16.38 4.57 26.53
C ASP A 252 17.45 5.27 25.65
N ASP A 253 17.92 6.46 26.05
CA ASP A 253 18.96 7.24 25.33
C ASP A 253 20.26 7.36 26.17
N THR A 254 20.70 6.28 26.80
CA THR A 254 21.84 6.34 27.76
C THR A 254 23.21 6.03 27.15
N SER A 255 23.29 5.61 25.88
CA SER A 255 24.58 5.37 25.21
C SER A 255 25.32 6.69 24.93
N GLU A 256 26.62 6.59 24.62
CA GLU A 256 27.39 7.76 24.18
C GLU A 256 27.08 8.21 22.75
N TRP A 257 26.43 7.33 21.98
CA TRP A 257 26.04 7.53 20.59
C TRP A 257 24.57 7.94 20.42
N ALA A 258 23.76 7.83 21.48
CA ALA A 258 22.37 8.27 21.44
C ALA A 258 22.21 9.73 20.98
N LYS A 259 21.22 9.98 20.10
CA LYS A 259 20.87 11.32 19.56
C LYS A 259 21.95 11.91 18.66
N ASP A 260 22.73 11.08 17.97
CA ASP A 260 23.68 11.52 16.96
C ASP A 260 23.11 11.55 15.54
N GLY A 261 21.89 11.01 15.36
CA GLY A 261 21.14 10.99 14.12
C GLY A 261 21.22 9.66 13.34
N GLU A 262 21.89 8.64 13.88
CA GLU A 262 21.89 7.28 13.39
C GLU A 262 21.33 6.34 14.46
N CYS A 263 20.67 5.25 14.07
CA CYS A 263 20.22 4.24 15.03
C CYS A 263 21.39 3.31 15.40
N ASP A 264 21.88 3.39 16.62
CA ASP A 264 23.00 2.58 17.12
C ASP A 264 22.58 1.25 17.75
N ASP A 265 21.28 1.00 17.83
CA ASP A 265 20.77 -0.21 18.46
C ASP A 265 20.99 -1.44 17.53
N PRO A 266 21.79 -2.44 17.97
CA PRO A 266 22.06 -3.64 17.19
C PRO A 266 20.82 -4.45 16.81
N ARG A 267 19.64 -4.20 17.38
CA ARG A 267 18.41 -4.91 17.00
C ARG A 267 17.80 -4.40 15.68
N PHE A 268 18.36 -3.36 15.08
CA PHE A 268 17.83 -2.72 13.88
C PHE A 268 18.78 -2.87 12.68
N SER A 269 18.23 -2.74 11.46
CA SER A 269 19.00 -2.71 10.21
C SER A 269 18.41 -1.70 9.22
N GLY A 270 19.23 -1.14 8.32
CA GLY A 270 18.75 -0.22 7.29
C GLY A 270 19.70 0.95 7.05
N THR A 271 19.28 1.89 6.19
CA THR A 271 20.09 3.07 5.83
C THR A 271 20.14 4.14 6.90
N GLY A 272 19.25 4.08 7.89
CA GLY A 272 19.24 4.96 9.07
C GLY A 272 19.91 4.32 10.29
N VAL A 273 20.56 3.17 10.14
CA VAL A 273 21.27 2.45 11.22
C VAL A 273 22.76 2.71 11.10
N ALA A 274 23.43 2.90 12.23
CA ALA A 274 24.85 3.18 12.31
C ALA A 274 25.67 2.07 11.63
N SER A 275 26.75 2.48 10.97
CA SER A 275 27.61 1.53 10.24
C SER A 275 28.46 0.63 11.16
N GLU A 276 28.65 1.05 12.41
CA GLU A 276 29.32 0.28 13.46
C GLU A 276 28.37 0.18 14.65
N LEU A 277 27.96 -1.04 15.00
CA LEU A 277 27.02 -1.32 16.08
C LEU A 277 27.75 -2.01 17.23
N LEU A 278 27.48 -1.58 18.46
CA LEU A 278 28.05 -2.20 19.66
C LEU A 278 26.94 -2.82 20.52
N ASP A 279 27.23 -4.00 21.10
CA ASP A 279 26.30 -4.65 22.06
C ASP A 279 25.94 -3.75 23.25
N ALA A 280 26.84 -2.83 23.60
CA ALA A 280 26.64 -1.88 24.69
C ALA A 280 25.55 -0.83 24.41
N ASP A 281 25.14 -0.68 23.14
CA ASP A 281 24.16 0.32 22.69
C ASP A 281 22.76 -0.30 22.48
N LEU A 282 22.60 -1.59 22.80
CA LEU A 282 21.31 -2.29 22.76
C LEU A 282 20.28 -1.61 23.67
N GLY A 283 19.20 -1.11 23.06
CA GLY A 283 18.13 -0.40 23.75
C GLY A 283 18.59 0.89 24.41
N HIS A 284 19.67 1.50 23.93
CA HIS A 284 20.25 2.70 24.52
C HIS A 284 20.33 3.90 23.57
N ASP A 285 19.70 3.78 22.40
CA ASP A 285 19.50 4.84 21.41
C ASP A 285 18.05 4.89 20.89
N ALA A 286 17.11 5.07 21.82
CA ALA A 286 15.69 4.97 21.51
C ALA A 286 15.16 6.07 20.58
N THR A 287 15.71 7.28 20.68
CA THR A 287 15.24 8.43 19.90
C THR A 287 15.55 8.27 18.41
N ASP A 288 16.79 7.93 18.05
CA ASP A 288 17.19 7.86 16.65
C ASP A 288 16.67 6.58 16.00
N CYS A 289 16.64 5.45 16.72
CA CYS A 289 16.02 4.22 16.23
C CYS A 289 14.52 4.35 15.95
N ARG A 290 13.78 5.09 16.80
CA ARG A 290 12.37 5.39 16.51
C ARG A 290 12.23 6.27 15.28
N ALA A 291 13.00 7.35 15.19
CA ALA A 291 12.95 8.26 14.05
C ALA A 291 13.32 7.55 12.73
N ALA A 292 14.31 6.65 12.77
CA ALA A 292 14.75 5.88 11.62
C ALA A 292 13.68 4.89 11.14
N VAL A 293 12.94 4.23 12.07
CA VAL A 293 11.80 3.37 11.73
C VAL A 293 10.63 4.18 11.18
N GLU A 294 10.27 5.32 11.79
CA GLU A 294 9.21 6.21 11.31
C GLU A 294 9.52 6.77 9.91
N ALA A 295 10.80 7.02 9.63
CA ALA A 295 11.27 7.43 8.30
C ALA A 295 11.34 6.29 7.28
N GLY A 296 11.07 5.04 7.69
CA GLY A 296 11.20 3.84 6.85
C GLY A 296 12.65 3.51 6.47
N THR A 297 13.62 4.01 7.23
CA THR A 297 15.06 3.84 6.98
C THR A 297 15.72 2.83 7.92
N ALA A 298 15.01 2.37 8.95
CA ALA A 298 15.40 1.25 9.81
C ALA A 298 14.27 0.23 9.93
N THR A 299 14.63 -1.03 10.09
CA THR A 299 13.74 -2.18 10.30
C THR A 299 14.19 -2.91 11.55
N PHE A 300 13.26 -3.17 12.48
CA PHE A 300 13.51 -3.92 13.70
C PHE A 300 13.49 -5.43 13.42
N ASN A 301 14.53 -6.13 13.87
CA ASN A 301 14.75 -7.54 13.56
C ASN A 301 14.32 -8.50 14.69
N GLY A 302 13.77 -8.01 15.80
CA GLY A 302 13.37 -8.84 16.96
C GLY A 302 14.52 -9.12 17.94
N GLY A 303 14.19 -9.19 19.24
CA GLY A 303 15.16 -9.14 20.34
C GLY A 303 16.02 -10.39 20.56
N SER A 304 17.21 -10.40 19.97
CA SER A 304 18.47 -10.51 20.70
C SER A 304 19.46 -9.61 19.97
N ALA A 305 20.43 -9.03 20.68
CA ALA A 305 21.57 -8.33 20.09
C ALA A 305 21.96 -9.05 18.81
N THR A 306 22.23 -8.32 17.71
CA THR A 306 22.90 -8.91 16.55
C THR A 306 24.03 -9.78 17.07
N THR A 307 23.76 -11.09 17.15
CA THR A 307 24.78 -12.04 16.78
C THR A 307 25.08 -11.57 15.38
N PRO A 308 26.30 -11.07 15.09
CA PRO A 308 26.65 -10.70 13.73
C PRO A 308 26.15 -11.84 12.86
N VAL A 309 25.18 -11.55 11.98
CA VAL A 309 24.61 -12.60 11.14
C VAL A 309 25.81 -13.17 10.43
N ALA A 310 26.12 -14.44 10.71
CA ALA A 310 27.39 -14.99 10.29
C ALA A 310 27.48 -14.81 8.77
N GLU A 311 28.56 -14.19 8.28
CA GLU A 311 28.74 -14.01 6.84
C GLU A 311 28.50 -15.35 6.15
N PHE A 312 27.72 -15.34 5.06
CA PHE A 312 27.39 -16.58 4.35
C PHE A 312 28.66 -17.34 3.98
N ASP A 313 28.79 -18.56 4.50
CA ASP A 313 29.95 -19.40 4.23
C ASP A 313 29.81 -20.03 2.83
N TYR A 314 30.45 -19.41 1.85
CA TYR A 314 30.53 -19.95 0.49
C TYR A 314 31.25 -21.30 0.42
N GLY A 315 32.04 -21.69 1.44
CA GLY A 315 32.84 -22.91 1.41
C GLY A 315 34.15 -22.72 0.64
N GLY A 316 34.53 -23.73 -0.16
CA GLY A 316 35.75 -23.68 -0.97
C GLY A 316 35.69 -24.54 -2.22
N ASP A 317 36.69 -24.41 -3.09
CA ASP A 317 36.70 -25.01 -4.44
C ASP A 317 37.27 -26.44 -4.45
N TRP A 318 36.59 -27.37 -3.78
CA TRP A 318 37.04 -28.77 -3.70
C TRP A 318 36.24 -29.73 -4.57
N SER A 319 35.05 -29.35 -5.03
CA SER A 319 34.28 -30.18 -5.95
C SER A 319 35.05 -30.36 -7.27
N LYS A 320 34.81 -31.47 -7.95
CA LYS A 320 35.29 -31.70 -9.32
C LYS A 320 34.69 -30.73 -10.34
N TRP A 321 33.59 -30.07 -9.99
CA TRP A 321 32.89 -29.10 -10.82
C TRP A 321 33.29 -27.66 -10.49
N ALA A 322 34.07 -27.44 -9.43
CA ALA A 322 34.49 -26.10 -9.05
C ALA A 322 35.26 -25.38 -10.17
N ASN A 323 35.00 -24.07 -10.33
CA ASN A 323 35.63 -23.21 -11.34
C ASN A 323 35.35 -23.62 -12.80
N ASP A 324 34.16 -24.15 -13.10
CA ASP A 324 33.73 -24.47 -14.45
C ASP A 324 32.81 -23.41 -15.09
N GLY A 325 32.42 -22.40 -14.31
CA GLY A 325 31.63 -21.24 -14.72
C GLY A 325 30.13 -21.37 -14.44
N GLU A 326 29.68 -22.47 -13.86
CA GLU A 326 28.35 -22.64 -13.26
C GLU A 326 28.50 -22.72 -11.73
N CYS A 327 27.42 -22.46 -10.98
CA CYS A 327 27.40 -22.66 -9.52
C CYS A 327 26.79 -24.03 -9.21
N ASP A 328 27.62 -24.98 -8.78
CA ASP A 328 27.22 -26.37 -8.48
C ASP A 328 26.72 -26.58 -7.05
N ASP A 329 26.62 -25.51 -6.27
CA ASP A 329 26.18 -25.56 -4.88
C ASP A 329 24.65 -25.46 -4.77
N LEU A 330 24.02 -26.52 -4.25
CA LEU A 330 22.56 -26.61 -4.08
C LEU A 330 21.94 -25.49 -3.23
N ARG A 331 22.75 -24.81 -2.40
CA ARG A 331 22.29 -23.70 -1.56
C ARG A 331 21.97 -22.46 -2.39
N PHE A 332 22.26 -22.47 -3.69
CA PHE A 332 21.95 -21.42 -4.63
C PHE A 332 20.84 -21.85 -5.59
N MET A 333 20.21 -20.86 -6.21
CA MET A 333 19.27 -21.02 -7.31
C MET A 333 19.49 -19.92 -8.35
N GLY A 334 19.13 -20.15 -9.61
CA GLY A 334 19.18 -19.11 -10.65
C GLY A 334 19.61 -19.66 -12.01
N GLU A 335 19.84 -18.76 -12.97
CA GLU A 335 20.28 -19.16 -14.32
C GLU A 335 21.75 -19.58 -14.37
N GLY A 336 22.54 -19.19 -13.37
CA GLY A 336 23.94 -19.54 -13.25
C GLY A 336 24.23 -20.87 -12.54
N THR A 337 23.23 -21.56 -11.99
CA THR A 337 23.45 -22.86 -11.33
C THR A 337 23.48 -24.02 -12.32
N ASP A 338 24.19 -25.12 -12.00
CA ASP A 338 24.10 -26.34 -12.80
C ASP A 338 22.66 -26.89 -12.81
N LYS A 339 22.33 -27.65 -13.85
CA LYS A 339 21.02 -28.28 -14.04
C LYS A 339 20.76 -29.42 -13.06
N LYS A 340 21.79 -29.92 -12.39
CA LYS A 340 21.75 -31.05 -11.45
C LYS A 340 22.63 -30.76 -10.24
N LEU A 341 22.08 -29.96 -9.35
CA LEU A 341 22.66 -29.71 -8.04
C LEU A 341 22.67 -31.00 -7.21
N LEU A 342 23.85 -31.35 -6.67
CA LEU A 342 24.04 -32.55 -5.85
C LEU A 342 24.43 -32.15 -4.43
N THR A 343 23.92 -32.89 -3.43
CA THR A 343 24.32 -32.71 -2.02
C THR A 343 25.82 -32.89 -1.80
N ASP A 344 26.44 -33.77 -2.58
CA ASP A 344 27.88 -34.01 -2.54
C ASP A 344 28.72 -32.84 -3.06
N ASP A 345 28.13 -31.83 -3.71
CA ASP A 345 28.84 -30.66 -4.26
C ASP A 345 28.59 -29.37 -3.43
N MET A 346 27.75 -29.46 -2.40
CA MET A 346 27.44 -28.34 -1.49
C MET A 346 28.71 -27.80 -0.81
N MET A 347 28.89 -26.47 -0.80
CA MET A 347 30.09 -25.77 -0.32
C MET A 347 31.38 -26.11 -1.09
N GLY A 348 31.23 -26.73 -2.27
CA GLY A 348 32.33 -27.26 -3.09
C GLY A 348 32.77 -26.39 -4.24
N ASP A 349 32.06 -25.29 -4.50
CA ASP A 349 32.24 -24.43 -5.66
C ASP A 349 32.08 -22.94 -5.30
N ALA A 350 32.91 -22.49 -4.35
CA ALA A 350 32.75 -21.17 -3.75
C ALA A 350 33.04 -20.03 -4.73
N THR A 351 34.06 -20.18 -5.58
CA THR A 351 34.49 -19.10 -6.49
C THR A 351 33.43 -18.76 -7.54
N ASP A 352 32.81 -19.76 -8.17
CA ASP A 352 31.80 -19.52 -9.20
C ASP A 352 30.50 -19.05 -8.57
N CYS A 353 30.03 -19.69 -7.49
CA CYS A 353 28.83 -19.25 -6.78
C CYS A 353 28.93 -17.81 -6.27
N ARG A 354 30.07 -17.39 -5.71
CA ARG A 354 30.29 -16.00 -5.29
C ARG A 354 30.31 -15.03 -6.47
N THR A 355 30.95 -15.41 -7.56
CA THR A 355 31.03 -14.55 -8.75
C THR A 355 29.66 -14.39 -9.40
N LEU A 356 28.90 -15.48 -9.51
CA LEU A 356 27.58 -15.48 -10.11
C LEU A 356 26.54 -14.78 -9.22
N GLU A 357 26.68 -14.85 -7.90
CA GLU A 357 25.85 -14.11 -6.95
C GLU A 357 26.11 -12.61 -7.06
N ALA A 358 27.38 -12.19 -7.10
CA ALA A 358 27.76 -10.80 -7.31
C ALA A 358 27.31 -10.26 -8.69
N ASP A 359 27.23 -11.12 -9.70
CA ASP A 359 26.69 -10.82 -11.03
C ASP A 359 25.15 -10.81 -11.07
N GLY A 360 24.48 -11.22 -9.98
CA GLY A 360 23.02 -11.33 -9.89
C GLY A 360 22.40 -12.49 -10.69
N LYS A 361 23.19 -13.48 -11.08
CA LYS A 361 22.74 -14.66 -11.87
C LYS A 361 22.29 -15.83 -11.00
N VAL A 362 22.76 -15.88 -9.76
CA VAL A 362 22.29 -16.80 -8.74
C VAL A 362 21.98 -16.05 -7.47
N THR A 363 21.13 -16.62 -6.64
CA THR A 363 20.79 -16.13 -5.31
C THR A 363 20.88 -17.27 -4.31
N ILE A 364 21.28 -16.98 -3.08
CA ILE A 364 21.23 -17.94 -1.97
C ILE A 364 19.75 -18.26 -1.70
N ARG A 365 19.42 -19.55 -1.59
CA ARG A 365 18.05 -19.94 -1.21
C ARG A 365 17.81 -19.54 0.23
N THR A 366 16.62 -19.00 0.51
CA THR A 366 16.25 -18.42 1.81
C THR A 366 16.61 -19.32 2.99
N VAL A 367 16.30 -20.62 2.93
CA VAL A 367 16.57 -21.55 4.04
C VAL A 367 18.05 -21.75 4.37
N TYR A 368 18.96 -21.42 3.46
CA TYR A 368 20.41 -21.45 3.69
C TYR A 368 20.99 -20.08 4.02
N SER A 369 20.17 -19.03 4.06
CA SER A 369 20.63 -17.70 4.40
C SER A 369 20.88 -17.60 5.92
N PRO A 370 21.95 -16.91 6.36
CA PRO A 370 22.23 -16.70 7.77
C PRO A 370 21.09 -15.93 8.46
N GLU A 371 20.40 -15.06 7.72
CA GLU A 371 19.28 -14.26 8.21
C GLU A 371 18.08 -15.15 8.53
N TYR A 372 17.74 -16.11 7.66
CA TYR A 372 16.68 -17.07 7.92
C TYR A 372 17.04 -17.98 9.11
N ALA A 373 18.28 -18.47 9.18
CA ALA A 373 18.71 -19.27 10.32
C ALA A 373 18.62 -18.50 11.66
N ALA A 374 18.87 -17.19 11.64
CA ALA A 374 18.75 -16.32 12.82
C ALA A 374 17.30 -16.02 13.22
N GLY A 375 16.33 -16.18 12.32
CA GLY A 375 14.91 -15.93 12.57
C GLY A 375 14.20 -17.04 13.37
N ALA A 376 14.85 -18.18 13.59
CA ALA A 376 14.29 -19.25 14.40
C ALA A 376 14.30 -18.89 15.91
N PRO A 377 13.29 -19.32 16.70
CA PRO A 377 12.24 -20.24 16.30
C PRO A 377 11.07 -19.58 15.55
N TYR A 378 10.59 -20.23 14.50
CA TYR A 378 9.48 -19.74 13.67
C TYR A 378 8.11 -20.10 14.24
N ASP A 379 7.13 -19.19 14.11
CA ASP A 379 5.74 -19.49 14.43
C ASP A 379 5.14 -20.44 13.40
N SER A 380 4.72 -21.62 13.87
CA SER A 380 4.15 -22.68 13.05
C SER A 380 2.61 -22.74 13.14
N SER A 381 1.97 -21.82 13.86
CA SER A 381 0.53 -21.90 14.21
C SER A 381 -0.39 -21.85 12.99
N GLY A 382 0.03 -21.16 11.93
CA GLY A 382 -0.72 -21.00 10.67
C GLY A 382 -0.49 -22.10 9.62
N ILE A 383 0.29 -23.15 9.92
CA ILE A 383 0.64 -24.19 8.95
C ILE A 383 -0.02 -25.51 9.33
N ASP A 384 -0.75 -26.11 8.39
CA ASP A 384 -1.24 -27.48 8.53
C ASP A 384 -0.17 -28.47 8.11
N PHE A 385 0.48 -29.08 9.10
CA PHE A 385 1.49 -30.12 8.91
C PHE A 385 0.88 -31.52 8.73
N GLY A 386 -0.44 -31.67 8.89
CA GLY A 386 -1.14 -32.94 8.74
C GLY A 386 -0.87 -33.95 9.88
N ASP A 387 -0.69 -35.22 9.52
CA ASP A 387 -0.48 -36.35 10.44
C ASP A 387 0.91 -37.01 10.32
N ASN A 388 1.14 -38.14 11.00
CA ASN A 388 2.40 -38.90 10.96
C ASN A 388 2.19 -40.31 10.38
N SER A 389 1.38 -40.45 9.32
CA SER A 389 0.92 -41.75 8.85
C SER A 389 1.73 -42.38 7.72
N SER A 390 2.73 -41.68 7.15
CA SER A 390 3.59 -42.26 6.11
C SER A 390 4.58 -43.29 6.67
N ASP A 391 5.18 -44.08 5.77
CA ASP A 391 6.24 -45.04 6.13
C ASP A 391 7.55 -44.34 6.56
N TYR A 392 7.68 -43.06 6.22
CA TYR A 392 8.86 -42.24 6.49
C TYR A 392 8.67 -41.26 7.66
N ALA A 393 7.44 -41.11 8.17
CA ALA A 393 7.16 -40.22 9.28
C ALA A 393 7.96 -40.54 10.57
N ASN A 394 8.38 -39.48 11.28
CA ASN A 394 9.17 -39.56 12.53
C ASN A 394 10.57 -40.20 12.33
N ASP A 395 11.25 -39.89 11.24
CA ASP A 395 12.62 -40.31 10.95
C ASP A 395 13.68 -39.20 11.16
N ASP A 396 13.27 -38.09 11.78
CA ASP A 396 14.03 -36.86 12.02
C ASP A 396 14.31 -36.04 10.73
N ARG A 397 13.54 -36.28 9.66
CA ARG A 397 13.56 -35.49 8.42
C ARG A 397 12.13 -35.18 7.99
N CYS A 398 11.92 -33.97 7.48
CA CYS A 398 10.63 -33.62 6.90
C CYS A 398 10.49 -34.25 5.50
N ASP A 399 9.58 -35.21 5.34
CA ASP A 399 9.29 -35.84 4.04
C ASP A 399 8.21 -35.12 3.22
N ASP A 400 7.56 -34.11 3.80
CA ASP A 400 6.50 -33.38 3.13
C ASP A 400 7.05 -32.55 1.96
N PRO A 401 6.61 -32.81 0.71
CA PRO A 401 7.11 -32.15 -0.49
C PRO A 401 6.85 -30.64 -0.55
N ARG A 402 6.00 -30.09 0.32
CA ARG A 402 5.75 -28.65 0.42
C ARG A 402 6.92 -27.89 1.05
N PHE A 403 7.88 -28.58 1.66
CA PHE A 403 9.00 -27.95 2.33
C PHE A 403 10.33 -28.24 1.62
N GLU A 404 11.22 -27.26 1.63
CA GLU A 404 12.61 -27.43 1.20
C GLU A 404 13.58 -27.02 2.30
N GLY A 405 14.76 -27.65 2.34
CA GLY A 405 15.86 -27.23 3.20
C GLY A 405 16.68 -28.38 3.78
N PRO A 406 17.70 -28.05 4.59
CA PRO A 406 18.58 -29.04 5.21
C PRO A 406 17.88 -29.99 6.20
N GLY A 407 16.70 -29.62 6.73
CA GLY A 407 15.84 -30.48 7.54
C GLY A 407 14.90 -31.38 6.75
N ALA A 408 14.76 -31.15 5.44
CA ALA A 408 13.91 -31.97 4.57
C ALA A 408 14.62 -33.25 4.12
N ALA A 409 13.83 -34.24 3.70
CA ALA A 409 14.32 -35.45 3.09
C ALA A 409 14.90 -35.16 1.69
N SER A 410 15.96 -35.89 1.33
CA SER A 410 16.60 -35.76 0.01
C SER A 410 15.76 -36.31 -1.15
N VAL A 411 14.73 -37.09 -0.84
CA VAL A 411 13.79 -37.68 -1.81
C VAL A 411 12.40 -37.43 -1.27
N LEU A 412 11.67 -36.55 -1.93
CA LEU A 412 10.31 -36.18 -1.56
C LEU A 412 9.33 -36.93 -2.45
N LEU A 413 8.33 -37.58 -1.85
CA LEU A 413 7.27 -38.28 -2.58
C LEU A 413 5.94 -37.58 -2.34
N GLU A 414 5.11 -37.52 -3.38
CA GLU A 414 3.77 -36.94 -3.26
C GLU A 414 2.85 -37.75 -2.34
N SER A 415 3.20 -39.01 -2.04
CA SER A 415 2.52 -39.82 -1.03
C SER A 415 2.75 -39.37 0.40
N ASP A 416 3.75 -38.52 0.66
CA ASP A 416 4.16 -38.10 2.00
C ASP A 416 3.69 -36.67 2.33
N LEU A 417 2.91 -36.07 1.43
CA LEU A 417 2.21 -34.80 1.64
C LEU A 417 1.34 -34.85 2.90
N GLU A 418 1.59 -33.93 3.86
CA GLU A 418 0.83 -33.82 5.11
C GLU A 418 0.84 -35.10 5.97
N HIS A 419 1.88 -35.93 5.81
CA HIS A 419 1.97 -37.22 6.50
C HIS A 419 3.21 -37.39 7.37
N ASP A 420 3.93 -36.29 7.61
CA ASP A 420 5.10 -36.24 8.49
C ASP A 420 5.13 -34.98 9.38
N SER A 421 4.03 -34.79 10.11
CA SER A 421 3.73 -33.57 10.86
C SER A 421 4.75 -33.24 11.96
N ALA A 422 5.23 -34.24 12.71
CA ALA A 422 6.14 -34.01 13.82
C ALA A 422 7.51 -33.49 13.36
N ASP A 423 8.09 -34.09 12.33
CA ASP A 423 9.43 -33.75 11.88
C ASP A 423 9.40 -32.45 11.07
N CYS A 424 8.41 -32.27 10.19
CA CYS A 424 8.21 -31.03 9.46
C CYS A 424 7.96 -29.83 10.38
N LYS A 425 7.12 -29.98 11.40
CA LYS A 425 6.90 -28.91 12.38
C LYS A 425 8.19 -28.56 13.12
N ALA A 426 8.88 -29.56 13.67
CA ALA A 426 10.12 -29.34 14.41
C ALA A 426 11.21 -28.70 13.54
N ALA A 427 11.34 -29.15 12.30
CA ALA A 427 12.32 -28.62 11.35
C ALA A 427 11.99 -27.18 10.92
N TYR A 428 10.71 -26.85 10.74
CA TYR A 428 10.26 -25.50 10.39
C TYR A 428 10.48 -24.53 11.55
N GLU A 429 10.03 -24.91 12.75
CA GLU A 429 10.27 -24.11 13.96
C GLU A 429 11.77 -23.92 14.20
N ALA A 430 12.61 -24.90 13.88
CA ALA A 430 14.07 -24.78 14.00
C ALA A 430 14.75 -23.95 12.89
N GLY A 431 14.00 -23.46 11.89
CA GLY A 431 14.55 -22.71 10.75
C GLY A 431 15.40 -23.57 9.79
N THR A 432 15.20 -24.88 9.80
CA THR A 432 15.97 -25.83 8.96
C THR A 432 15.21 -26.23 7.69
N ILE A 433 13.95 -25.84 7.56
CA ILE A 433 13.17 -25.93 6.32
C ILE A 433 12.36 -24.65 6.12
N VAL A 434 11.93 -24.42 4.89
CA VAL A 434 11.00 -23.35 4.49
C VAL A 434 9.86 -23.95 3.66
N LEU A 435 8.66 -23.41 3.83
CA LEU A 435 7.50 -23.79 3.01
C LEU A 435 7.61 -23.13 1.62
N ILE A 436 7.62 -23.92 0.55
CA ILE A 436 7.83 -23.45 -0.83
C ILE A 436 6.55 -23.27 -1.63
N ASP A 437 5.48 -23.96 -1.25
CA ASP A 437 4.16 -23.82 -1.86
C ASP A 437 3.17 -23.29 -0.80
N ALA A 438 2.95 -21.97 -0.81
CA ALA A 438 1.74 -21.40 -0.25
C ALA A 438 0.59 -21.83 -1.16
N GLN A 439 -0.15 -22.87 -0.78
CA GLN A 439 -1.37 -23.26 -1.49
C GLN A 439 -2.33 -22.06 -1.49
N SER A 440 -2.60 -21.58 -2.71
CA SER A 440 -3.57 -20.53 -3.07
C SER A 440 -5.02 -20.97 -2.91
#